data_AF-A0A7X5ZWN5-F1
#
_entry.id   AF-A0A7X5ZWN5-F1
#
_cell.length_a   1.000
_cell.length_b   1.000
_cell.length_c   1.000
_cell.angle_alpha   90.00
_cell.angle_beta   90.00
_cell.angle_gamma   90.00
#
_symmetry.space_group_name_H-M   'P 1'
#
loop_
_entity.id
_entity.type
_entity.pdbx_description
1 polymer ?
#
loop_
_entity_poly.entity_id
_entity_poly.type
_entity_poly.pdbx_seq_one_letter_code
_entity_poly.pdbx_strand_id
1 'polypeptide(L)'
;MTEESPACPLFPPYISPEDIARHPRFDDAVSNLIDGLANLYGDDRRLVRELSEYGRAVTFMLAICIAMAAEEDRPDTWLTVGRLAQLGALLGLGTERRIRRFVEEMRSDGHLIETPMPGDKRRHRLHPGPRMLEIDREWTVVFHAPLALMMPQEARYQAAISGDPNYHRLYRAASLKTLGLARDNMVEHLAVDSFMHQAGGSRVLAALMRAAQDNPGGWSEAGFYSMAAERSATTRAHVRGMIRAAAAAGYVEIADAPNSRVRATRLLVDDFRSWVAQGLSAIDLVSRFAENASVPMPEPS
;
A
#
# COMPACT_ATOMS: atom_id res chain seq x y z
N MET A 1 -37.44 -21.38 -12.88
CA MET A 1 -36.06 -21.47 -12.36
C MET A 1 -35.24 -20.42 -13.08
N THR A 2 -35.27 -19.22 -12.56
CA THR A 2 -34.40 -18.11 -12.99
C THR A 2 -33.29 -18.05 -11.96
N GLU A 3 -32.07 -18.42 -12.36
CA GLU A 3 -30.87 -18.18 -11.58
C GLU A 3 -30.74 -16.67 -11.37
N GLU A 4 -30.90 -16.23 -10.12
CA GLU A 4 -30.47 -14.90 -9.72
C GLU A 4 -28.96 -14.81 -9.94
N SER A 5 -28.58 -13.95 -10.88
CA SER A 5 -27.21 -13.48 -11.02
C SER A 5 -26.77 -12.93 -9.65
N PRO A 6 -25.59 -13.32 -9.11
CA PRO A 6 -25.17 -12.84 -7.80
C PRO A 6 -25.07 -11.32 -7.86
N ALA A 7 -25.87 -10.63 -7.05
CA ALA A 7 -25.89 -9.17 -6.99
C ALA A 7 -24.45 -8.66 -6.83
N CYS A 8 -23.98 -7.90 -7.83
CA CYS A 8 -22.73 -7.16 -7.73
C CYS A 8 -22.83 -6.33 -6.44
N PRO A 9 -21.87 -6.41 -5.51
CA PRO A 9 -21.97 -5.65 -4.27
C PRO A 9 -22.10 -4.17 -4.63
N LEU A 10 -23.23 -3.56 -4.24
CA LEU A 10 -23.46 -2.13 -4.42
C LEU A 10 -22.39 -1.40 -3.61
N PHE A 11 -21.42 -0.81 -4.30
CA PHE A 11 -20.43 0.05 -3.67
C PHE A 11 -21.14 1.27 -3.05
N PRO A 12 -20.78 1.68 -1.82
CA PRO A 12 -21.26 2.94 -1.29
C PRO A 12 -20.78 4.09 -2.19
N PRO A 13 -21.48 5.23 -2.24
CA PRO A 13 -20.99 6.40 -2.96
C PRO A 13 -19.59 6.79 -2.49
N TYR A 14 -18.65 6.87 -3.44
CA TYR A 14 -17.26 7.23 -3.22
C TYR A 14 -16.81 8.20 -4.30
N ILE A 15 -15.70 8.89 -4.06
CA ILE A 15 -15.19 9.90 -4.98
C ILE A 15 -14.48 9.21 -6.14
N SER A 16 -14.84 9.56 -7.37
CA SER A 16 -14.21 8.99 -8.57
C SER A 16 -12.74 9.42 -8.70
N PRO A 17 -11.88 8.63 -9.37
CA PRO A 17 -10.51 9.05 -9.66
C PRO A 17 -10.46 10.39 -10.42
N GLU A 18 -11.41 10.62 -11.34
CA GLU A 18 -11.48 11.85 -12.11
C GLU A 18 -11.81 13.07 -11.23
N ASP A 19 -12.69 12.92 -10.25
CA ASP A 19 -13.02 14.00 -9.33
C ASP A 19 -11.88 14.28 -8.34
N ILE A 20 -11.16 13.23 -7.90
CA ILE A 20 -9.91 13.39 -7.14
C ILE A 20 -8.90 14.19 -7.95
N ALA A 21 -8.66 13.83 -9.21
CA ALA A 21 -7.68 14.48 -10.08
C ALA A 21 -8.03 15.94 -10.42
N ARG A 22 -9.33 16.28 -10.48
CA ARG A 22 -9.82 17.64 -10.72
C ARG A 22 -9.86 18.52 -9.48
N HIS A 23 -9.63 17.95 -8.30
CA HIS A 23 -9.72 18.70 -7.05
C HIS A 23 -8.66 19.82 -6.99
N PRO A 24 -8.99 21.03 -6.51
CA PRO A 24 -8.06 22.17 -6.50
C PRO A 24 -6.75 21.93 -5.74
N ARG A 25 -6.76 21.01 -4.76
CA ARG A 25 -5.59 20.62 -3.95
C ARG A 25 -4.91 19.32 -4.41
N PHE A 26 -5.21 18.83 -5.62
CA PHE A 26 -4.65 17.56 -6.08
C PHE A 26 -3.12 17.59 -6.17
N ASP A 27 -2.53 18.71 -6.61
CA ASP A 27 -1.06 18.85 -6.64
C ASP A 27 -0.46 18.81 -5.22
N ASP A 28 -1.09 19.47 -4.25
CA ASP A 28 -0.66 19.40 -2.85
C ASP A 28 -0.80 17.98 -2.28
N ALA A 29 -1.85 17.25 -2.67
CA ALA A 29 -2.09 15.87 -2.29
C ALA A 29 -1.01 14.92 -2.85
N VAL A 30 -0.61 15.11 -4.12
CA VAL A 30 0.49 14.38 -4.75
C VAL A 30 1.81 14.66 -4.03
N SER A 31 2.12 15.93 -3.76
CA SER A 31 3.33 16.32 -3.00
C SER A 31 3.34 15.73 -1.60
N ASN A 32 2.19 15.76 -0.91
CA ASN A 32 2.03 15.16 0.42
C ASN A 32 2.29 13.66 0.42
N LEU A 33 1.80 12.93 -0.59
CA LEU A 33 2.09 11.49 -0.72
C LEU A 33 3.56 11.23 -1.04
N ILE A 34 4.20 12.05 -1.88
CA ILE A 34 5.64 11.95 -2.17
C ILE A 34 6.47 12.15 -0.88
N ASP A 35 6.10 13.13 -0.05
CA ASP A 35 6.68 13.33 1.30
C ASP A 35 6.46 12.11 2.19
N GLY A 36 5.24 11.59 2.24
CA GLY A 36 4.90 10.43 3.04
C GLY A 36 5.67 9.17 2.64
N LEU A 37 5.71 8.85 1.34
CA LEU A 37 6.44 7.68 0.82
C LEU A 37 7.94 7.76 1.06
N ALA A 38 8.53 8.96 0.96
CA ALA A 38 9.95 9.17 1.20
C ALA A 38 10.34 8.89 2.67
N ASN A 39 9.42 9.13 3.60
CA ASN A 39 9.66 9.05 5.04
C ASN A 39 9.00 7.86 5.74
N LEU A 40 8.19 7.06 5.03
CA LEU A 40 7.47 5.91 5.57
C LEU A 40 8.42 4.90 6.22
N TYR A 41 8.23 4.58 7.50
CA TYR A 41 9.10 3.79 8.40
C TYR A 41 10.34 4.54 8.92
N GLY A 42 10.41 5.85 8.70
CA GLY A 42 11.48 6.74 9.17
C GLY A 42 12.88 6.24 8.81
N ASP A 43 13.78 6.37 9.78
CA ASP A 43 15.19 5.98 9.70
C ASP A 43 15.44 4.51 10.10
N ASP A 44 14.39 3.71 10.38
CA ASP A 44 14.54 2.29 10.68
C ASP A 44 14.91 1.51 9.41
N ARG A 45 16.20 1.52 9.07
CA ARG A 45 16.75 0.86 7.88
C ARG A 45 16.46 -0.64 7.87
N ARG A 46 16.27 -1.28 9.02
CA ARG A 46 15.91 -2.70 9.08
C ARG A 46 14.48 -2.87 8.59
N LEU A 47 13.54 -2.10 9.13
CA LEU A 47 12.13 -2.15 8.73
C LEU A 47 11.93 -1.76 7.26
N VAL A 48 12.60 -0.71 6.81
CA VAL A 48 12.58 -0.29 5.39
C VAL A 48 13.04 -1.40 4.48
N ARG A 49 14.15 -2.09 4.83
CA ARG A 49 14.64 -3.23 4.06
C ARG A 49 13.69 -4.42 4.15
N GLU A 50 13.14 -4.69 5.31
CA GLU A 50 12.24 -5.80 5.55
C GLU A 50 10.98 -5.71 4.68
N LEU A 51 10.35 -4.53 4.64
CA LEU A 51 9.13 -4.26 3.87
C LEU A 51 9.44 -3.70 2.47
N SER A 52 10.69 -3.78 2.03
CA SER A 52 11.08 -3.36 0.68
C SER A 52 10.64 -4.35 -0.40
N GLU A 53 10.50 -5.64 -0.06
CA GLU A 53 10.02 -6.66 -0.99
C GLU A 53 8.48 -6.58 -1.06
N TYR A 54 7.96 -6.26 -2.25
CA TYR A 54 6.52 -6.08 -2.50
C TYR A 54 5.67 -7.24 -1.99
N GLY A 55 6.02 -8.48 -2.36
CA GLY A 55 5.28 -9.66 -1.93
C GLY A 55 5.25 -9.83 -0.40
N ARG A 56 6.34 -9.51 0.30
CA ARG A 56 6.40 -9.54 1.76
C ARG A 56 5.54 -8.43 2.37
N ALA A 57 5.65 -7.20 1.88
CA ALA A 57 4.88 -6.05 2.36
C ALA A 57 3.36 -6.23 2.18
N VAL A 58 2.91 -6.72 1.02
CA VAL A 58 1.48 -6.97 0.80
C VAL A 58 1.00 -8.18 1.61
N THR A 59 1.82 -9.22 1.78
CA THR A 59 1.49 -10.35 2.68
C THR A 59 1.33 -9.87 4.13
N PHE A 60 2.19 -8.96 4.59
CA PHE A 60 2.11 -8.33 5.91
C PHE A 60 0.76 -7.60 6.09
N MET A 61 0.40 -6.73 5.15
CA MET A 61 -0.89 -6.02 5.17
C MET A 61 -2.09 -6.97 5.08
N LEU A 62 -2.01 -8.00 4.23
CA LEU A 62 -3.07 -8.99 4.04
C LEU A 62 -3.35 -9.79 5.31
N ALA A 63 -2.30 -10.14 6.07
CA ALA A 63 -2.44 -10.81 7.35
C ALA A 63 -3.30 -9.97 8.33
N ILE A 64 -3.06 -8.65 8.37
CA ILE A 64 -3.84 -7.73 9.21
C ILE A 64 -5.27 -7.63 8.71
N CYS A 65 -5.50 -7.50 7.40
CA CYS A 65 -6.85 -7.45 6.83
C CYS A 65 -7.68 -8.68 7.21
N ILE A 66 -7.10 -9.88 7.06
CA ILE A 66 -7.77 -11.14 7.44
C ILE A 66 -8.04 -11.17 8.95
N ALA A 67 -7.07 -10.77 9.78
CA ALA A 67 -7.23 -10.78 11.22
C ALA A 67 -8.29 -9.80 11.72
N MET A 68 -8.40 -8.61 11.11
CA MET A 68 -9.39 -7.60 11.48
C MET A 68 -10.79 -7.93 10.95
N ALA A 69 -10.90 -8.68 9.85
CA ALA A 69 -12.16 -9.16 9.29
C ALA A 69 -12.65 -10.49 9.89
N ALA A 70 -11.90 -11.11 10.81
CA ALA A 70 -12.24 -12.40 11.36
C ALA A 70 -13.50 -12.33 12.24
N GLU A 71 -14.43 -13.26 12.01
CA GLU A 71 -15.64 -13.48 12.81
C GLU A 71 -15.36 -14.60 13.84
N GLU A 72 -15.59 -14.33 15.12
CA GLU A 72 -15.16 -15.24 16.20
C GLU A 72 -15.94 -16.57 16.21
N ASP A 73 -17.17 -16.58 15.73
CA ASP A 73 -18.02 -17.77 15.58
C ASP A 73 -17.78 -18.53 14.25
N ARG A 74 -16.93 -18.00 13.37
CA ARG A 74 -16.64 -18.58 12.04
C ARG A 74 -15.14 -18.85 11.83
N PRO A 75 -14.65 -20.04 12.24
CA PRO A 75 -13.23 -20.39 12.16
C PRO A 75 -12.62 -20.39 10.75
N ASP A 76 -13.43 -20.49 9.70
CA ASP A 76 -13.01 -20.38 8.30
C ASP A 76 -12.52 -18.97 7.94
N THR A 77 -12.96 -17.94 8.67
CA THR A 77 -12.56 -16.53 8.48
C THR A 77 -11.23 -16.19 9.15
N TRP A 78 -10.77 -17.01 10.09
CA TRP A 78 -9.61 -16.70 10.92
C TRP A 78 -8.29 -16.67 10.14
N LEU A 79 -7.36 -15.83 10.60
CA LEU A 79 -6.01 -15.80 10.08
C LEU A 79 -5.28 -17.10 10.42
N THR A 80 -4.90 -17.83 9.37
CA THR A 80 -4.06 -19.02 9.43
C THR A 80 -3.01 -18.96 8.34
N VAL A 81 -1.93 -19.71 8.48
CA VAL A 81 -0.89 -19.84 7.44
C VAL A 81 -1.52 -20.26 6.10
N GLY A 82 -2.43 -21.23 6.12
CA GLY A 82 -3.08 -21.75 4.91
C GLY A 82 -3.94 -20.71 4.21
N ARG A 83 -4.79 -19.99 4.96
CA ARG A 83 -5.66 -18.94 4.40
C ARG A 83 -4.84 -17.80 3.80
N LEU A 84 -3.79 -17.36 4.51
CA LEU A 84 -2.90 -16.31 4.03
C LEU A 84 -2.13 -16.72 2.78
N ALA A 85 -1.63 -17.96 2.73
CA ALA A 85 -0.91 -18.48 1.56
C ALA A 85 -1.83 -18.66 0.34
N GLN A 86 -3.07 -19.11 0.54
CA GLN A 86 -4.07 -19.23 -0.53
C GLN A 86 -4.44 -17.86 -1.09
N LEU A 87 -4.82 -16.91 -0.24
CA LEU A 87 -5.23 -15.57 -0.67
C LEU A 87 -4.05 -14.81 -1.30
N GLY A 88 -2.86 -14.89 -0.72
CA GLY A 88 -1.67 -14.25 -1.30
C GLY A 88 -1.33 -14.81 -2.69
N ALA A 89 -1.50 -16.11 -2.91
CA ALA A 89 -1.26 -16.73 -4.22
C ALA A 89 -2.30 -16.27 -5.25
N LEU A 90 -3.58 -16.18 -4.85
CA LEU A 90 -4.67 -15.65 -5.69
C LEU A 90 -4.44 -14.18 -6.09
N LEU A 91 -3.79 -13.40 -5.21
CA LEU A 91 -3.40 -12.02 -5.48
C LEU A 91 -2.08 -11.89 -6.25
N GLY A 92 -1.43 -12.99 -6.61
CA GLY A 92 -0.18 -12.96 -7.38
C GLY A 92 1.05 -12.54 -6.57
N LEU A 93 1.00 -12.55 -5.24
CA LEU A 93 2.12 -12.12 -4.37
C LEU A 93 3.32 -13.08 -4.38
N GLY A 94 3.14 -14.25 -4.99
CA GLY A 94 4.14 -15.29 -5.11
C GLY A 94 3.53 -16.68 -5.03
N THR A 95 4.39 -17.69 -5.12
CA THR A 95 3.97 -19.08 -4.89
C THR A 95 3.55 -19.29 -3.44
N GLU A 96 2.67 -20.26 -3.19
CA GLU A 96 2.23 -20.61 -1.83
C GLU A 96 3.44 -20.87 -0.90
N ARG A 97 4.47 -21.55 -1.41
CA ARG A 97 5.73 -21.81 -0.69
C ARG A 97 6.45 -20.51 -0.29
N ARG A 98 6.48 -19.51 -1.18
CA ARG A 98 7.12 -18.21 -0.89
C ARG A 98 6.34 -17.46 0.19
N ILE A 99 5.01 -17.49 0.13
CA ILE A 99 4.15 -16.83 1.13
C ILE A 99 4.30 -17.50 2.49
N ARG A 100 4.31 -18.84 2.56
CA ARG A 100 4.56 -19.57 3.81
C ARG A 100 5.88 -19.17 4.47
N ARG A 101 6.94 -19.00 3.67
CA ARG A 101 8.22 -18.50 4.16
C ARG A 101 8.13 -17.08 4.72
N PHE A 102 7.39 -16.17 4.08
CA PHE A 102 7.15 -14.84 4.67
C PHE A 102 6.43 -14.92 6.01
N VAL A 103 5.48 -15.83 6.16
CA VAL A 103 4.76 -16.03 7.43
C VAL A 103 5.68 -16.55 8.53
N GLU A 104 6.56 -17.49 8.22
CA GLU A 104 7.58 -17.99 9.15
C GLU A 104 8.53 -16.87 9.59
N GLU A 105 9.00 -16.05 8.64
CA GLU A 105 9.85 -14.89 8.92
C GLU A 105 9.12 -13.88 9.82
N MET A 106 7.87 -13.50 9.50
CA MET A 106 7.06 -12.59 10.32
C MET A 106 6.80 -13.12 11.74
N ARG A 107 6.66 -14.44 11.91
CA ARG A 107 6.57 -15.05 13.25
C ARG A 107 7.88 -14.95 14.01
N SER A 108 9.00 -15.27 13.35
CA SER A 108 10.34 -15.17 13.94
C SER A 108 10.68 -13.74 14.36
N ASP A 109 10.23 -12.75 13.58
CA ASP A 109 10.41 -11.33 13.86
C ASP A 109 9.41 -10.79 14.91
N GLY A 110 8.47 -11.61 15.39
CA GLY A 110 7.48 -11.23 16.42
C GLY A 110 6.30 -10.41 15.89
N HIS A 111 6.18 -10.26 14.57
CA HIS A 111 5.04 -9.59 13.94
C HIS A 111 3.76 -10.43 14.00
N LEU A 112 3.88 -11.76 13.94
CA LEU A 112 2.76 -12.68 14.07
C LEU A 112 2.90 -13.54 15.33
N ILE A 113 1.85 -13.53 16.15
CA ILE A 113 1.74 -14.32 17.37
C ILE A 113 0.83 -15.51 17.07
N GLU A 114 1.25 -16.70 17.48
CA GLU A 114 0.50 -17.94 17.27
C GLU A 114 -0.21 -18.38 18.54
N THR A 115 -1.49 -18.73 18.42
CA THR A 115 -2.31 -19.30 19.51
C THR A 115 -2.94 -20.62 19.06
N PRO A 116 -3.00 -21.65 19.92
CA PRO A 116 -3.72 -22.88 19.59
C PRO A 116 -5.21 -22.61 19.40
N MET A 117 -5.84 -23.25 18.40
CA MET A 117 -7.28 -23.14 18.22
C MET A 117 -8.05 -23.90 19.31
N PRO A 118 -9.22 -23.40 19.75
CA PRO A 118 -10.13 -24.17 20.60
C PRO A 118 -10.56 -25.46 19.90
N GLY A 119 -10.48 -26.60 20.59
CA GLY A 119 -10.95 -27.91 20.10
C GLY A 119 -9.94 -28.72 19.29
N ASP A 120 -8.96 -28.10 18.63
CA ASP A 120 -7.86 -28.80 17.92
C ASP A 120 -6.53 -28.08 18.10
N LYS A 121 -5.71 -28.58 19.04
CA LYS A 121 -4.39 -28.02 19.37
C LYS A 121 -3.35 -28.18 18.25
N ARG A 122 -3.65 -28.97 17.20
CA ARG A 122 -2.77 -29.11 16.03
C ARG A 122 -2.99 -27.97 15.03
N ARG A 123 -4.10 -27.24 15.15
CA ARG A 123 -4.40 -26.06 14.36
C ARG A 123 -4.10 -24.81 15.17
N HIS A 124 -3.53 -23.83 14.50
CA HIS A 124 -3.10 -22.59 15.12
C HIS A 124 -3.70 -21.39 14.41
N ARG A 125 -4.19 -20.44 15.20
CA ARG A 125 -4.61 -19.11 14.76
C ARG A 125 -3.41 -18.17 14.88
N LEU A 126 -3.27 -17.28 13.91
CA LEU A 126 -2.27 -16.23 13.95
C LEU A 126 -2.95 -14.91 14.29
N HIS A 127 -2.22 -14.04 14.99
CA HIS A 127 -2.65 -12.70 15.35
C HIS A 127 -1.54 -11.70 15.03
N PRO A 128 -1.85 -10.55 14.44
CA PRO A 128 -0.91 -9.44 14.37
C PRO A 128 -0.48 -9.02 15.77
N GLY A 129 0.82 -8.97 16.01
CA GLY A 129 1.39 -8.45 17.25
C GLY A 129 1.28 -6.92 17.33
N PRO A 130 1.47 -6.33 18.53
CA PRO A 130 1.35 -4.88 18.72
C PRO A 130 2.23 -4.07 17.76
N ARG A 131 3.49 -4.48 17.58
CA ARG A 131 4.44 -3.82 16.67
C ARG A 131 3.98 -3.87 15.21
N MET A 132 3.37 -5.00 14.79
CA MET A 132 2.85 -5.17 13.44
C MET A 132 1.73 -4.16 13.15
N LEU A 133 0.82 -3.97 14.12
CA LEU A 133 -0.29 -3.02 14.03
C LEU A 133 0.19 -1.57 14.03
N GLU A 134 1.22 -1.23 14.82
CA GLU A 134 1.82 0.12 14.80
C GLU A 134 2.41 0.47 13.43
N ILE A 135 3.20 -0.44 12.85
CA ILE A 135 3.82 -0.27 11.53
C ILE A 135 2.74 -0.06 10.45
N ASP A 136 1.66 -0.84 10.53
CA ASP A 136 0.57 -0.75 9.57
C ASP A 136 -0.31 0.50 9.74
N ARG A 137 -0.42 1.03 10.96
CA ARG A 137 -1.04 2.33 11.21
C ARG A 137 -0.23 3.48 10.60
N GLU A 138 1.10 3.43 10.67
CA GLU A 138 1.95 4.43 10.01
C GLU A 138 1.69 4.47 8.50
N TRP A 139 1.59 3.29 7.87
CA TRP A 139 1.17 3.18 6.47
C TRP A 139 -0.21 3.80 6.24
N THR A 140 -1.18 3.49 7.11
CA THR A 140 -2.54 4.04 7.01
C THR A 140 -2.53 5.56 7.07
N VAL A 141 -1.78 6.15 8.01
CA VAL A 141 -1.62 7.61 8.15
C VAL A 141 -1.08 8.22 6.86
N VAL A 142 0.02 7.69 6.32
CA VAL A 142 0.68 8.21 5.11
C VAL A 142 -0.27 8.22 3.91
N PHE A 143 -1.00 7.12 3.69
CA PHE A 143 -1.87 7.00 2.52
C PHE A 143 -3.21 7.75 2.66
N HIS A 144 -3.63 8.09 3.88
CA HIS A 144 -4.84 8.91 4.11
C HIS A 144 -4.56 10.41 4.21
N ALA A 145 -3.32 10.82 4.48
CA ALA A 145 -2.94 12.23 4.61
C ALA A 145 -3.31 13.09 3.39
N PRO A 146 -3.19 12.63 2.14
CA PRO A 146 -3.63 13.40 0.97
C PRO A 146 -5.15 13.66 0.98
N LEU A 147 -5.97 12.66 1.32
CA LEU A 147 -7.43 12.82 1.43
C LEU A 147 -7.80 13.76 2.57
N ALA A 148 -7.14 13.67 3.72
CA ALA A 148 -7.34 14.58 4.84
C ALA A 148 -6.99 16.04 4.50
N LEU A 149 -5.98 16.25 3.64
CA LEU A 149 -5.59 17.57 3.15
C LEU A 149 -6.60 18.17 2.17
N MET A 150 -7.12 17.33 1.27
CA MET A 150 -8.11 17.71 0.27
C MET A 150 -9.48 17.97 0.89
N MET A 151 -9.86 17.15 1.88
CA MET A 151 -11.18 17.15 2.50
C MET A 151 -11.08 17.16 4.03
N PRO A 152 -10.61 18.27 4.62
CA PRO A 152 -10.37 18.36 6.07
C PRO A 152 -11.62 18.20 6.93
N GLN A 153 -12.81 18.46 6.36
CA GLN A 153 -14.10 18.33 7.02
C GLN A 153 -14.54 16.87 7.24
N GLU A 154 -13.93 15.91 6.53
CA GLU A 154 -14.32 14.51 6.58
C GLU A 154 -13.65 13.80 7.77
N ALA A 155 -14.44 13.54 8.82
CA ALA A 155 -13.95 12.98 10.09
C ALA A 155 -13.21 11.63 9.92
N ARG A 156 -13.61 10.81 8.95
CA ARG A 156 -12.97 9.50 8.67
C ARG A 156 -11.49 9.65 8.31
N TYR A 157 -11.10 10.68 7.56
CA TYR A 157 -9.69 10.89 7.21
C TYR A 157 -8.91 11.46 8.40
N GLN A 158 -9.55 12.27 9.24
CA GLN A 158 -8.94 12.78 10.48
C GLN A 158 -8.64 11.64 11.46
N ALA A 159 -9.57 10.70 11.62
CA ALA A 159 -9.37 9.48 12.42
C ALA A 159 -8.23 8.61 11.87
N ALA A 160 -8.10 8.53 10.55
CA ALA A 160 -7.00 7.82 9.90
C ALA A 160 -5.63 8.45 10.23
N ILE A 161 -5.50 9.76 10.03
CA ILE A 161 -4.21 10.45 10.23
C ILE A 161 -3.84 10.63 11.72
N SER A 162 -4.81 10.55 12.64
CA SER A 162 -4.52 10.48 14.07
C SER A 162 -4.07 9.10 14.54
N GLY A 163 -4.07 8.10 13.65
CA GLY A 163 -3.72 6.72 13.98
C GLY A 163 -4.75 6.03 14.89
N ASP A 164 -6.03 6.41 14.81
CA ASP A 164 -7.11 5.83 15.63
C ASP A 164 -7.15 4.30 15.46
N PRO A 165 -6.92 3.51 16.53
CA PRO A 165 -6.95 2.05 16.45
C PRO A 165 -8.29 1.46 16.01
N ASN A 166 -9.42 2.11 16.33
CA ASN A 166 -10.74 1.63 15.92
C ASN A 166 -10.98 1.88 14.43
N TYR A 167 -10.63 3.07 13.93
CA TYR A 167 -10.66 3.34 12.50
C TYR A 167 -9.77 2.36 11.75
N HIS A 168 -8.53 2.17 12.20
CA HIS A 168 -7.56 1.24 11.60
C HIS A 168 -8.11 -0.18 11.49
N ARG A 169 -8.71 -0.70 12.56
CA ARG A 169 -9.37 -2.01 12.57
C ARG A 169 -10.49 -2.09 11.53
N LEU A 170 -11.42 -1.14 11.53
CA LEU A 170 -12.57 -1.13 10.61
C LEU A 170 -12.12 -0.97 9.15
N TYR A 171 -11.16 -0.10 8.89
CA TYR A 171 -10.57 0.11 7.57
C TYR A 171 -9.89 -1.16 7.03
N ARG A 172 -9.08 -1.84 7.86
CA ARG A 172 -8.42 -3.09 7.46
C ARG A 172 -9.39 -4.25 7.28
N ALA A 173 -10.44 -4.33 8.10
CA ALA A 173 -11.52 -5.30 7.89
C ALA A 173 -12.26 -5.05 6.57
N ALA A 174 -12.58 -3.79 6.27
CA ALA A 174 -13.21 -3.38 5.01
C ALA A 174 -12.31 -3.61 3.78
N SER A 175 -10.99 -3.44 3.92
CA SER A 175 -10.01 -3.62 2.84
C SER A 175 -10.06 -5.02 2.22
N LEU A 176 -10.46 -6.05 2.98
CA LEU A 176 -10.59 -7.41 2.46
C LEU A 176 -11.64 -7.50 1.33
N LYS A 177 -12.65 -6.63 1.34
CA LYS A 177 -13.74 -6.58 0.35
C LYS A 177 -13.30 -5.99 -0.99
N THR A 178 -12.17 -5.26 -1.02
CA THR A 178 -11.70 -4.49 -2.18
C THR A 178 -10.32 -4.94 -2.67
N LEU A 179 -9.80 -6.07 -2.20
CA LEU A 179 -8.48 -6.59 -2.59
C LEU A 179 -8.28 -6.71 -4.11
N GLY A 180 -9.33 -7.08 -4.85
CA GLY A 180 -9.29 -7.14 -6.32
C GLY A 180 -9.02 -5.79 -6.97
N LEU A 181 -9.67 -4.72 -6.47
CA LEU A 181 -9.48 -3.35 -6.97
C LEU A 181 -8.05 -2.85 -6.74
N ALA A 182 -7.46 -3.17 -5.58
CA ALA A 182 -6.09 -2.79 -5.28
C ALA A 182 -5.06 -3.43 -6.23
N ARG A 183 -5.31 -4.68 -6.65
CA ARG A 183 -4.50 -5.35 -7.67
C ARG A 183 -4.69 -4.70 -9.04
N ASP A 184 -5.93 -4.45 -9.44
CA ASP A 184 -6.24 -3.92 -10.77
C ASP A 184 -5.62 -2.52 -10.97
N ASN A 185 -5.67 -1.65 -9.94
CA ASN A 185 -4.97 -0.35 -9.92
C ASN A 185 -3.45 -0.47 -10.20
N MET A 186 -2.78 -1.50 -9.66
CA MET A 186 -1.34 -1.67 -9.94
C MET A 186 -1.09 -2.12 -11.38
N VAL A 187 -1.92 -3.01 -11.92
CA VAL A 187 -1.76 -3.55 -13.29
C VAL A 187 -1.99 -2.48 -14.36
N GLU A 188 -2.87 -1.50 -14.09
CA GLU A 188 -3.13 -0.38 -14.99
C GLU A 188 -1.99 0.64 -15.05
N HIS A 189 -1.12 0.67 -14.03
CA HIS A 189 -0.07 1.67 -13.85
C HIS A 189 1.34 1.08 -14.01
N LEU A 190 1.64 0.59 -15.22
CA LEU A 190 2.86 -0.17 -15.51
C LEU A 190 4.17 0.58 -15.18
N ALA A 191 4.20 1.90 -15.28
CA ALA A 191 5.40 2.66 -14.99
C ALA A 191 5.64 2.71 -13.48
N VAL A 192 4.63 3.05 -12.69
CA VAL A 192 4.68 2.99 -11.22
C VAL A 192 4.96 1.57 -10.73
N ASP A 193 4.25 0.60 -11.28
CA ASP A 193 4.34 -0.82 -10.93
C ASP A 193 5.78 -1.36 -11.05
N SER A 194 6.49 -0.94 -12.11
CA SER A 194 7.88 -1.33 -12.35
C SER A 194 8.85 -0.92 -11.23
N PHE A 195 8.53 0.16 -10.49
CA PHE A 195 9.28 0.57 -9.30
C PHE A 195 8.77 -0.14 -8.05
N MET A 196 7.44 -0.22 -7.85
CA MET A 196 6.84 -0.76 -6.63
C MET A 196 7.20 -2.22 -6.37
N HIS A 197 7.43 -3.01 -7.42
CA HIS A 197 7.89 -4.39 -7.33
C HIS A 197 9.37 -4.56 -6.98
N GLN A 198 10.16 -3.49 -7.02
CA GLN A 198 11.59 -3.54 -6.72
C GLN A 198 11.86 -3.19 -5.27
N ALA A 199 12.83 -3.88 -4.66
CA ALA A 199 13.31 -3.55 -3.32
C ALA A 199 13.68 -2.06 -3.23
N GLY A 200 12.99 -1.31 -2.38
CA GLY A 200 13.21 0.11 -2.11
C GLY A 200 12.67 1.05 -3.21
N GLY A 201 11.97 0.50 -4.20
CA GLY A 201 11.54 1.26 -5.38
C GLY A 201 10.52 2.35 -5.09
N SER A 202 9.65 2.21 -4.08
CA SER A 202 8.72 3.26 -3.65
C SER A 202 9.44 4.55 -3.25
N ARG A 203 10.53 4.44 -2.47
CA ARG A 203 11.37 5.58 -2.06
C ARG A 203 12.19 6.16 -3.21
N VAL A 204 12.64 5.32 -4.15
CA VAL A 204 13.32 5.78 -5.38
C VAL A 204 12.34 6.56 -6.27
N LEU A 205 11.12 6.05 -6.45
CA LEU A 205 10.05 6.72 -7.20
C LEU A 205 9.68 8.05 -6.56
N ALA A 206 9.50 8.09 -5.24
CA ALA A 206 9.25 9.34 -4.51
C ALA A 206 10.38 10.38 -4.72
N ALA A 207 11.64 9.94 -4.73
CA ALA A 207 12.77 10.82 -5.02
C ALA A 207 12.78 11.36 -6.47
N LEU A 208 12.37 10.54 -7.45
CA LEU A 208 12.21 10.98 -8.84
C LEU A 208 11.08 11.99 -8.99
N MET A 209 9.92 11.72 -8.39
CA MET A 209 8.75 12.61 -8.46
C MET A 209 9.04 13.95 -7.79
N ARG A 210 9.74 13.94 -6.64
CA ARG A 210 10.21 15.17 -6.00
C ARG A 210 11.14 15.98 -6.89
N ALA A 211 12.14 15.33 -7.50
CA ALA A 211 13.02 16.01 -8.45
C ALA A 211 12.26 16.59 -9.65
N ALA A 212 11.20 15.90 -10.12
CA ALA A 212 10.34 16.39 -11.19
C ALA A 212 9.52 17.65 -10.78
N GLN A 213 9.17 17.79 -9.50
CA GLN A 213 8.43 18.93 -8.95
C GLN A 213 9.35 20.12 -8.64
N ASP A 214 10.46 19.87 -7.96
CA ASP A 214 11.27 20.93 -7.33
C ASP A 214 12.24 21.59 -8.32
N ASN A 215 12.67 20.88 -9.36
CA ASN A 215 13.79 21.31 -10.20
C ASN A 215 13.35 21.78 -11.59
N PRO A 216 13.91 22.91 -12.08
CA PRO A 216 13.69 23.36 -13.45
C PRO A 216 14.02 22.27 -14.48
N GLY A 217 13.03 21.92 -15.32
CA GLY A 217 13.17 20.88 -16.33
C GLY A 217 13.19 19.45 -15.80
N GLY A 218 12.93 19.23 -14.50
CA GLY A 218 12.70 17.93 -13.85
C GLY A 218 13.94 17.08 -13.61
N TRP A 219 15.15 17.63 -13.80
CA TRP A 219 16.40 16.91 -13.57
C TRP A 219 16.72 16.83 -12.08
N SER A 220 17.10 15.65 -11.61
CA SER A 220 17.64 15.46 -10.27
C SER A 220 18.93 16.26 -10.06
N GLU A 221 19.25 16.52 -8.79
CA GLU A 221 20.58 16.99 -8.41
C GLU A 221 21.68 15.97 -8.72
N ALA A 222 22.92 16.45 -8.78
CA ALA A 222 24.09 15.57 -8.83
C ALA A 222 24.13 14.69 -7.57
N GLY A 223 24.45 13.40 -7.74
CA GLY A 223 24.51 12.45 -6.62
C GLY A 223 23.20 11.70 -6.31
N PHE A 224 22.17 11.86 -7.14
CA PHE A 224 20.88 11.15 -7.03
C PHE A 224 21.01 9.68 -6.63
N TYR A 225 21.85 8.89 -7.31
CA TYR A 225 22.00 7.47 -7.03
C TYR A 225 22.49 7.15 -5.61
N SER A 226 23.38 7.97 -5.04
CA SER A 226 23.87 7.77 -3.66
C SER A 226 22.76 8.10 -2.66
N MET A 227 22.13 9.26 -2.83
CA MET A 227 21.01 9.70 -1.99
C MET A 227 19.87 8.68 -2.01
N ALA A 228 19.46 8.24 -3.20
CA ALA A 228 18.36 7.29 -3.37
C ALA A 228 18.70 5.91 -2.76
N ALA A 229 19.95 5.44 -2.87
CA ALA A 229 20.38 4.18 -2.27
C ALA A 229 20.35 4.24 -0.74
N GLU A 230 20.86 5.32 -0.15
CA GLU A 230 20.83 5.56 1.29
C GLU A 230 19.41 5.57 1.81
N ARG A 231 18.55 6.41 1.22
CA ARG A 231 17.15 6.58 1.63
C ARG A 231 16.32 5.32 1.39
N SER A 232 16.62 4.50 0.38
CA SER A 232 15.88 3.25 0.14
C SER A 232 16.42 2.04 0.91
N ALA A 233 17.45 2.22 1.77
CA ALA A 233 18.17 1.14 2.44
C ALA A 233 18.76 0.06 1.48
N THR A 234 19.02 0.45 0.23
CA THR A 234 19.59 -0.41 -0.82
C THR A 234 21.01 0.02 -1.20
N THR A 235 21.55 -0.51 -2.31
CA THR A 235 22.89 -0.16 -2.80
C THR A 235 22.80 0.75 -4.02
N ARG A 236 23.85 1.57 -4.22
CA ARG A 236 23.96 2.42 -5.42
C ARG A 236 23.89 1.61 -6.72
N ALA A 237 24.44 0.39 -6.72
CA ALA A 237 24.41 -0.51 -7.87
C ALA A 237 22.97 -0.96 -8.19
N HIS A 238 22.18 -1.29 -7.17
CA HIS A 238 20.76 -1.66 -7.30
C HIS A 238 19.94 -0.51 -7.88
N VAL A 239 20.03 0.69 -7.28
CA VAL A 239 19.33 1.88 -7.81
C VAL A 239 19.73 2.17 -9.24
N ARG A 240 21.02 2.07 -9.58
CA ARG A 240 21.48 2.27 -10.97
C ARG A 240 20.88 1.23 -11.93
N GLY A 241 20.77 -0.03 -11.52
CA GLY A 241 20.11 -1.07 -12.31
C GLY A 241 18.64 -0.75 -12.57
N MET A 242 17.92 -0.37 -11.51
CA MET A 242 16.51 0.04 -11.58
C MET A 242 16.30 1.22 -12.53
N ILE A 243 17.09 2.28 -12.39
CA ILE A 243 17.01 3.47 -13.27
C ILE A 243 17.35 3.13 -14.73
N ARG A 244 18.33 2.26 -14.97
CA ARG A 244 18.65 1.81 -16.35
C ARG A 244 17.51 1.01 -16.97
N ALA A 245 16.86 0.13 -16.20
CA ALA A 245 15.70 -0.62 -16.66
C ALA A 245 14.52 0.33 -16.96
N ALA A 246 14.26 1.29 -16.08
CA ALA A 246 13.24 2.31 -16.29
C ALA A 246 13.54 3.20 -17.52
N ALA A 247 14.81 3.54 -17.76
CA ALA A 247 15.22 4.29 -18.94
C ALA A 247 15.06 3.48 -20.23
N ALA A 248 15.38 2.18 -20.20
CA ALA A 248 15.15 1.28 -21.34
C ALA A 248 13.65 1.14 -21.68
N ALA A 249 12.77 1.25 -20.68
CA ALA A 249 11.32 1.28 -20.84
C ALA A 249 10.76 2.68 -21.19
N GLY A 250 11.62 3.71 -21.27
CA GLY A 250 11.20 5.08 -21.61
C GLY A 250 10.58 5.87 -20.46
N TYR A 251 10.62 5.37 -19.22
CA TYR A 251 10.06 6.06 -18.05
C TYR A 251 10.96 7.16 -17.50
N VAL A 252 12.27 7.04 -17.75
CA VAL A 252 13.30 7.94 -17.20
C VAL A 252 14.34 8.31 -18.27
N GLU A 253 14.85 9.52 -18.19
CA GLU A 253 16.03 9.96 -18.95
C GLU A 253 17.26 10.05 -18.04
N ILE A 254 18.43 9.73 -18.60
CA ILE A 254 19.73 9.78 -17.92
C ILE A 254 20.62 10.76 -18.69
N ALA A 255 21.19 11.75 -17.99
CA ALA A 255 22.09 12.71 -18.63
C ALA A 255 23.46 12.10 -18.97
N ASP A 256 24.01 12.50 -20.12
CA ASP A 256 25.34 12.12 -20.61
C ASP A 256 26.44 12.93 -19.90
N ALA A 257 26.76 12.57 -18.65
CA ALA A 257 27.84 13.20 -17.88
C ALA A 257 28.38 12.28 -16.75
N PRO A 258 29.65 12.45 -16.31
CA PRO A 258 30.13 11.85 -15.08
C PRO A 258 29.38 12.49 -13.90
N ASN A 259 28.56 11.70 -13.19
CA ASN A 259 27.48 12.11 -12.26
C ASN A 259 26.11 12.34 -12.93
N SER A 260 25.77 11.50 -13.91
CA SER A 260 24.48 11.50 -14.61
C SER A 260 23.30 11.85 -13.71
N ARG A 261 22.71 13.02 -13.98
CA ARG A 261 21.40 13.41 -13.46
C ARG A 261 20.34 12.53 -14.10
N VAL A 262 19.22 12.39 -13.41
CA VAL A 262 18.12 11.53 -13.80
C VAL A 262 16.85 12.36 -13.82
N ARG A 263 15.97 12.13 -14.79
CA ARG A 263 14.69 12.82 -14.87
C ARG A 263 13.57 11.83 -15.17
N ALA A 264 12.45 11.96 -14.46
CA ALA A 264 11.22 11.27 -14.84
C ALA A 264 10.65 11.88 -16.13
N THR A 265 10.30 11.04 -17.09
CA THR A 265 9.60 11.48 -18.31
C THR A 265 8.16 11.86 -17.98
N ARG A 266 7.48 12.55 -18.91
CA ARG A 266 6.03 12.80 -18.79
C ARG A 266 5.23 11.52 -18.62
N LEU A 267 5.61 10.43 -19.31
CA LEU A 267 4.94 9.14 -19.19
C LEU A 267 4.91 8.66 -17.73
N LEU A 268 6.05 8.71 -17.04
CA LEU A 268 6.12 8.30 -15.63
C LEU A 268 5.39 9.28 -14.70
N VAL A 269 5.50 10.58 -14.95
CA VAL A 269 4.83 11.60 -14.11
C VAL A 269 3.31 11.51 -14.23
N ASP A 270 2.79 11.36 -15.45
CA ASP A 270 1.36 11.26 -15.71
C ASP A 270 0.79 9.95 -15.16
N ASP A 271 1.51 8.83 -15.34
CA ASP A 271 1.14 7.52 -14.77
C ASP A 271 1.11 7.57 -13.23
N PHE A 272 2.13 8.19 -12.62
CA PHE A 272 2.17 8.38 -11.16
C PHE A 272 0.98 9.19 -10.66
N ARG A 273 0.66 10.31 -11.30
CA ARG A 273 -0.49 11.14 -10.91
C ARG A 273 -1.81 10.38 -11.06
N SER A 274 -1.98 9.62 -12.14
CA SER A 274 -3.17 8.78 -12.31
C SER A 274 -3.27 7.71 -11.22
N TRP A 275 -2.16 7.04 -10.90
CA TRP A 275 -2.08 6.06 -9.82
C TRP A 275 -2.43 6.66 -8.46
N VAL A 276 -1.99 7.89 -8.17
CA VAL A 276 -2.40 8.60 -6.95
C VAL A 276 -3.90 8.82 -6.95
N ALA A 277 -4.48 9.34 -8.03
CA ALA A 277 -5.92 9.62 -8.09
C ALA A 277 -6.77 8.35 -7.90
N GLN A 278 -6.40 7.26 -8.58
CA GLN A 278 -7.06 5.96 -8.42
C GLN A 278 -6.88 5.39 -7.01
N GLY A 279 -5.66 5.46 -6.47
CA GLY A 279 -5.35 5.00 -5.12
C GLY A 279 -6.16 5.74 -4.05
N LEU A 280 -6.26 7.07 -4.13
CA LEU A 280 -7.05 7.87 -3.19
C LEU A 280 -8.56 7.58 -3.33
N SER A 281 -9.05 7.37 -4.55
CA SER A 281 -10.44 6.94 -4.79
C SER A 281 -10.73 5.58 -4.15
N ALA A 282 -9.82 4.60 -4.31
CA ALA A 282 -9.95 3.30 -3.67
C ALA A 282 -9.90 3.38 -2.14
N ILE A 283 -9.04 4.24 -1.58
CA ILE A 283 -9.00 4.49 -0.14
C ILE A 283 -10.33 5.08 0.34
N ASP A 284 -10.89 6.08 -0.35
CA ASP A 284 -12.20 6.63 0.01
C ASP A 284 -13.29 5.56 0.02
N LEU A 285 -13.35 4.72 -1.02
CA LEU A 285 -14.29 3.60 -1.09
C LEU A 285 -14.16 2.66 0.13
N VAL A 286 -12.94 2.29 0.51
CA VAL A 286 -12.71 1.45 1.69
C VAL A 286 -13.08 2.17 2.98
N SER A 287 -12.76 3.46 3.09
CA SER A 287 -13.15 4.28 4.24
C SER A 287 -14.67 4.38 4.39
N ARG A 288 -15.42 4.45 3.27
CA ARG A 288 -16.90 4.41 3.28
C ARG A 288 -17.45 3.07 3.77
N PHE A 289 -16.84 1.96 3.36
CA PHE A 289 -17.20 0.66 3.92
C PHE A 289 -16.93 0.57 5.42
N ALA A 290 -15.81 1.13 5.90
CA ALA A 290 -15.46 1.15 7.31
C ALA A 290 -16.41 2.02 8.14
N GLU A 291 -16.79 3.19 7.63
CA GLU A 291 -17.78 4.10 8.23
C GLU A 291 -19.15 3.43 8.36
N ASN A 292 -19.65 2.80 7.30
CA ASN A 292 -20.93 2.10 7.33
C ASN A 292 -20.95 0.91 8.31
N ALA A 293 -19.82 0.26 8.54
CA ALA A 293 -19.69 -0.81 9.53
C ALA A 293 -19.67 -0.30 10.98
N SER A 294 -19.39 0.99 11.19
CA SER A 294 -19.36 1.64 12.50
C SER A 294 -20.74 2.09 13.00
N VAL A 295 -21.71 2.24 12.09
CA VAL A 295 -23.10 2.60 12.40
C VAL A 295 -23.87 1.31 12.75
N PRO A 296 -24.47 1.18 13.94
CA PRO A 296 -25.34 0.04 14.24
C PRO A 296 -26.48 -0.02 13.21
N MET A 297 -26.72 -1.20 12.64
CA MET A 297 -27.92 -1.43 11.82
C MET A 297 -29.16 -1.06 12.65
N PRO A 298 -30.11 -0.27 12.13
CA PRO A 298 -31.38 -0.06 12.83
C PRO A 298 -32.06 -1.42 13.01
N GLU A 299 -32.54 -1.69 14.23
CA GLU A 299 -33.29 -2.92 14.49
C GLU A 299 -34.48 -3.02 13.52
N PRO A 300 -34.70 -4.17 12.88
CA PRO A 300 -35.86 -4.36 12.03
C PRO A 300 -37.13 -4.18 12.88
N SER A 301 -38.01 -3.31 12.40
CA SER A 301 -39.31 -3.01 12.98
C SER A 301 -40.27 -4.19 12.87
#